data_AF-A0AAT9LST4-F1
#
_entry.id   AF-A0AAT9LST4-F1
#
_cell.length_a   1.000
_cell.length_b   1.000
_cell.length_c   1.000
_cell.angle_alpha   90.00
_cell.angle_beta   90.00
_cell.angle_gamma   90.00
#
_symmetry.space_group_name_H-M   'P 1'
#
loop_
_entity.id
_entity.type
_entity.pdbx_description
1 polymer ?
#
loop_
_entity_poly.entity_id
_entity_poly.type
_entity_poly.pdbx_seq_one_letter_code
_entity_poly.pdbx_strand_id
1 'polypeptide(L)'
;MVGGTGMRTQLSIGELIIHLRGQHGLTQYELADQLAGVSGNDGVTREEVSRWERGKRIPGPYWRNWLSEVLGCPAERWESAAVAARRSRNIPDQRRKNLD
;
A
#
# COMPACT_ATOMS: atom_id res chain seq x y z
N MET A 1 6.74 4.02 35.56
CA MET A 1 7.32 3.14 34.52
C MET A 1 6.18 2.40 33.84
N VAL A 2 5.76 2.85 32.66
CA VAL A 2 5.09 1.99 31.67
C VAL A 2 5.88 2.19 30.38
N GLY A 3 6.69 1.17 30.10
CA GLY A 3 7.67 1.17 29.01
C GLY A 3 7.05 0.82 27.67
N GLY A 4 7.80 1.15 26.61
CA GLY A 4 7.58 0.61 25.28
C GLY A 4 6.76 1.49 24.36
N THR A 5 7.26 2.70 24.05
CA THR A 5 6.98 3.34 22.75
C THR A 5 7.56 2.43 21.67
N GLY A 6 6.81 1.38 21.30
CA GLY A 6 7.13 0.56 20.15
C GLY A 6 7.22 1.49 18.95
N MET A 7 8.37 1.47 18.26
CA MET A 7 8.49 2.06 16.93
C MET A 7 7.27 1.60 16.14
N ARG A 8 6.31 2.49 15.89
CA ARG A 8 5.27 2.23 14.89
C ARG A 8 6.01 2.23 13.56
N THR A 9 6.47 1.06 13.15
CA THR A 9 7.15 0.87 11.87
C THR A 9 6.20 1.41 10.82
N GLN A 10 6.57 2.52 10.16
CA GLN A 10 5.76 3.08 9.09
C GLN A 10 5.71 2.03 7.98
N LEU A 11 4.52 1.45 7.77
CA LEU A 11 4.31 0.51 6.67
C LEU A 11 4.53 1.25 5.34
N SER A 12 5.23 0.59 4.41
CA SER A 12 5.20 1.02 3.02
C SER A 12 3.77 0.95 2.48
N ILE A 13 3.51 1.65 1.38
CA ILE A 13 2.17 1.64 0.79
C ILE A 13 1.70 0.24 0.40
N GLY A 14 2.61 -0.64 -0.05
CA GLY A 14 2.27 -2.03 -0.38
C GLY A 14 1.88 -2.84 0.85
N GLU A 15 2.64 -2.70 1.94
CA GLU A 15 2.33 -3.36 3.21
C GLU A 15 1.02 -2.84 3.83
N LEU A 16 0.73 -1.54 3.69
CA LEU A 16 -0.53 -0.95 4.12
C LEU A 16 -1.73 -1.58 3.38
N ILE A 17 -1.61 -1.81 2.06
CA ILE A 17 -2.64 -2.49 1.27
C ILE A 17 -2.83 -3.91 1.78
N ILE A 18 -1.76 -4.70 1.90
CA ILE A 18 -1.83 -6.09 2.35
C ILE A 18 -2.51 -6.18 3.72
N HIS A 19 -2.09 -5.32 4.64
CA HIS A 19 -2.60 -5.31 6.01
C HIS A 19 -4.10 -4.99 6.04
N LEU A 20 -4.51 -3.88 5.43
CA LEU A 20 -5.91 -3.46 5.43
C LEU A 20 -6.80 -4.44 4.66
N ARG A 21 -6.33 -4.93 3.50
CA ARG A 21 -7.04 -5.96 2.74
C ARG A 21 -7.29 -7.21 3.59
N GLY A 22 -6.29 -7.65 4.34
CA GLY A 22 -6.41 -8.77 5.28
C GLY A 22 -7.39 -8.51 6.42
N GLN A 23 -7.45 -7.28 6.96
CA GLN A 23 -8.44 -6.90 7.98
C GLN A 23 -9.88 -6.96 7.45
N HIS A 24 -10.08 -6.67 6.17
CA HIS A 24 -11.38 -6.78 5.50
C HIS A 24 -11.67 -8.20 4.96
N GLY A 25 -10.75 -9.15 5.13
CA GLY A 25 -10.92 -10.53 4.63
C GLY A 25 -10.90 -10.67 3.10
N LEU A 26 -10.38 -9.67 2.40
CA LEU A 26 -10.44 -9.61 0.93
C LEU A 26 -9.25 -10.32 0.28
N THR A 27 -9.49 -10.98 -0.84
CA THR A 27 -8.46 -11.41 -1.80
C THR A 27 -8.02 -10.24 -2.70
N GLN A 28 -6.93 -10.41 -3.45
CA GLN A 28 -6.50 -9.40 -4.43
C GLN A 28 -7.55 -9.18 -5.55
N TYR A 29 -8.30 -10.23 -5.90
CA TYR A 29 -9.39 -10.14 -6.89
C TYR A 29 -10.56 -9.32 -6.35
N GLU A 30 -11.02 -9.62 -5.13
CA GLU A 30 -12.14 -8.89 -4.51
C GLU A 30 -11.79 -7.42 -4.27
N LEU A 31 -10.54 -7.11 -3.91
CA LEU A 31 -10.11 -5.72 -3.81
C LEU A 31 -10.15 -5.01 -5.18
N ALA A 32 -9.70 -5.68 -6.25
CA ALA A 32 -9.77 -5.11 -7.59
C ALA A 32 -11.21 -4.89 -8.04
N ASP A 33 -12.10 -5.87 -7.80
CA ASP A 33 -13.52 -5.81 -8.13
C ASP A 33 -14.22 -4.65 -7.40
N GLN A 34 -14.00 -4.53 -6.08
CA GLN A 34 -14.55 -3.41 -5.32
C GLN A 34 -14.03 -2.06 -5.80
N LEU A 35 -12.73 -1.95 -6.09
CA LEU A 35 -12.15 -0.71 -6.63
C LEU A 35 -12.76 -0.36 -7.99
N ALA A 36 -12.94 -1.34 -8.88
CA ALA A 36 -13.60 -1.12 -10.17
C ALA A 36 -15.04 -0.65 -9.98
N GLY A 37 -15.79 -1.30 -9.07
CA GLY A 37 -17.17 -0.97 -8.75
C GLY A 37 -17.36 0.45 -8.20
N VAL A 38 -16.55 0.88 -7.22
CA VAL A 38 -16.68 2.24 -6.65
C VAL A 38 -16.14 3.33 -7.57
N SER A 39 -15.09 3.02 -8.34
CA SER A 39 -14.44 4.01 -9.22
C SER A 39 -15.12 4.17 -10.58
N GLY A 40 -15.95 3.21 -10.99
CA GLY A 40 -16.51 3.11 -12.34
C GLY A 40 -15.44 2.84 -13.40
N ASN A 41 -14.26 2.34 -13.01
CA ASN A 41 -13.11 2.14 -13.88
C ASN A 41 -12.58 0.71 -13.79
N ASP A 42 -12.88 -0.10 -14.81
CA ASP A 42 -12.43 -1.49 -14.94
C ASP A 42 -10.92 -1.64 -15.22
N GLY A 43 -10.19 -0.53 -15.31
CA GLY A 43 -8.75 -0.53 -15.56
C GLY A 43 -7.91 -1.03 -14.37
N VAL A 44 -8.49 -1.17 -13.17
CA VAL A 44 -7.82 -1.81 -12.04
C VAL A 44 -8.02 -3.32 -12.08
N THR A 45 -6.92 -4.05 -12.25
CA THR A 45 -6.94 -5.51 -12.25
C THR A 45 -6.27 -6.07 -11.00
N ARG A 46 -6.50 -7.36 -10.73
CA ARG A 46 -5.79 -8.09 -9.69
C ARG A 46 -4.27 -7.99 -9.84
N GLU A 47 -3.74 -8.02 -11.07
CA GLU A 47 -2.30 -7.87 -11.34
C GLU A 47 -1.79 -6.50 -10.91
N GLU A 48 -2.59 -5.46 -11.12
CA GLU A 48 -2.26 -4.10 -10.70
C GLU A 48 -2.21 -3.98 -9.18
N VAL A 49 -3.20 -4.53 -8.48
CA VAL A 49 -3.18 -4.68 -7.02
C VAL A 49 -1.93 -5.44 -6.57
N SER A 50 -1.61 -6.55 -7.24
CA SER A 50 -0.42 -7.37 -6.98
C SER A 50 0.89 -6.58 -7.17
N ARG A 51 0.95 -5.63 -8.11
CA ARG A 51 2.11 -4.75 -8.31
C ARG A 51 2.23 -3.70 -7.20
N TRP A 52 1.11 -3.19 -6.70
CA TRP A 52 1.10 -2.25 -5.57
C TRP A 52 1.57 -2.93 -4.28
N GLU A 53 1.01 -4.10 -3.97
CA GLU A 53 1.35 -4.86 -2.76
C GLU A 53 2.83 -5.24 -2.69
N ARG A 54 3.42 -5.65 -3.82
CA ARG A 54 4.86 -5.96 -3.91
C ARG A 54 5.75 -4.74 -4.04
N GLY A 55 5.19 -3.53 -3.99
CA GLY A 55 5.92 -2.28 -4.15
C GLY A 55 6.56 -2.10 -5.54
N LYS A 56 6.11 -2.84 -6.56
CA LYS A 56 6.57 -2.67 -7.97
C LYS A 56 6.01 -1.40 -8.57
N ARG A 57 4.78 -1.01 -8.22
CA ARG A 57 4.18 0.26 -8.60
C ARG A 57 3.62 0.96 -7.36
N ILE A 58 3.68 2.29 -7.34
CA ILE A 58 3.02 3.10 -6.31
C ILE A 58 1.67 3.52 -6.90
N PRO A 59 0.53 3.27 -6.22
CA PRO A 59 -0.76 3.73 -6.70
C PRO A 59 -0.77 5.26 -6.76
N GLY A 60 -1.33 5.80 -7.86
CA GLY A 60 -1.47 7.24 -8.05
C GLY A 60 -2.45 7.88 -7.06
N PRO A 61 -2.53 9.22 -7.02
CA PRO A 61 -3.50 9.94 -6.16
C PRO A 61 -4.94 9.45 -6.34
N TYR A 62 -5.40 9.26 -7.58
CA TYR A 62 -6.72 8.75 -7.89
C TYR A 62 -7.03 7.41 -7.20
N TRP A 63 -6.17 6.41 -7.38
CA TRP A 63 -6.36 5.09 -6.75
C TRP A 63 -6.22 5.12 -5.22
N ARG A 64 -5.41 6.04 -4.67
CA ARG A 64 -5.28 6.18 -3.21
C ARG A 64 -6.56 6.72 -2.57
N ASN A 65 -7.32 7.56 -3.27
CA ASN A 65 -8.62 8.02 -2.79
C ASN A 65 -9.61 6.84 -2.72
N TRP A 66 -9.70 6.04 -3.78
CA TRP A 66 -10.58 4.85 -3.78
C TRP A 66 -10.14 3.79 -2.77
N LEU A 67 -8.83 3.58 -2.60
CA LEU A 67 -8.32 2.72 -1.54
C LEU A 67 -8.68 3.23 -0.13
N SER A 68 -8.74 4.56 0.05
CA SER A 68 -9.17 5.15 1.33
C SER A 68 -10.63 4.84 1.61
N GLU A 69 -11.47 4.96 0.59
CA GLU A 69 -12.91 4.66 0.68
C GLU A 69 -13.18 3.18 0.92
N VAL A 70 -12.62 2.29 0.08
CA VAL A 70 -12.85 0.84 0.16
C VAL A 70 -12.27 0.23 1.44
N LEU A 71 -11.07 0.65 1.85
CA LEU A 71 -10.38 0.05 3.00
C LEU A 71 -10.58 0.82 4.31
N GLY A 72 -11.33 1.93 4.28
CA GLY A 72 -11.69 2.70 5.48
C GLY A 72 -10.50 3.37 6.18
N CYS A 73 -9.47 3.77 5.42
CA CYS A 73 -8.24 4.32 5.96
C CYS A 73 -8.05 5.78 5.49
N PRO A 74 -7.75 6.74 6.39
CA PRO A 74 -7.62 8.16 6.01
C PRO A 74 -6.57 8.40 4.91
N ALA A 75 -6.88 9.31 3.98
CA ALA A 75 -6.03 9.67 2.84
C ALA A 75 -4.60 10.09 3.24
N GLU A 76 -4.44 10.75 4.39
CA GLU A 76 -3.14 11.19 4.92
C GLU A 76 -2.19 10.02 5.19
N ARG A 77 -2.72 8.87 5.62
CA ARG A 77 -1.94 7.66 5.85
C ARG A 77 -1.42 7.07 4.54
N TRP A 78 -2.24 7.13 3.48
CA TRP A 78 -1.84 6.72 2.14
C TRP A 78 -0.79 7.64 1.51
N GLU A 79 -0.90 8.95 1.70
CA GLU A 79 0.11 9.90 1.22
C GLU A 79 1.44 9.69 1.95
N SER A 80 1.41 9.57 3.28
CA SER A 80 2.60 9.31 4.09
C SER A 80 3.32 8.03 3.64
N ALA A 81 2.58 6.94 3.44
CA ALA A 81 3.12 5.67 2.97
C ALA A 81 3.66 5.73 1.53
N ALA A 82 3.02 6.52 0.65
CA ALA A 82 3.51 6.76 -0.71
C ALA A 82 4.82 7.56 -0.72
N VAL A 83 4.92 8.61 0.10
CA VAL A 83 6.14 9.41 0.26
C VAL A 83 7.29 8.53 0.76
N ALA A 84 7.05 7.69 1.78
CA ALA A 84 8.03 6.73 2.28
C ALA A 84 8.49 5.76 1.17
N ALA A 85 7.56 5.18 0.42
CA ALA A 85 7.88 4.27 -0.68
C ALA A 85 8.69 4.94 -1.81
N ARG A 86 8.39 6.20 -2.16
CA ARG A 86 9.16 6.97 -3.15
C ARG A 86 10.58 7.25 -2.67
N ARG A 87 10.76 7.58 -1.39
CA ARG A 87 12.08 7.81 -0.79
C ARG A 87 12.93 6.54 -0.81
N SER A 88 12.36 5.41 -0.41
CA SER A 88 13.08 4.13 -0.42
C SER A 88 13.51 3.66 -1.82
N ARG A 89 12.78 4.04 -2.88
CA ARG A 89 13.18 3.77 -4.28
C ARG A 89 14.32 4.65 -4.78
N ASN A 90 14.47 5.86 -4.23
CA ASN A 90 15.53 6.79 -4.62
C ASN A 90 16.84 6.55 -3.88
N ILE A 91 16.84 5.70 -2.85
CA ILE A 91 18.07 5.20 -2.24
C ILE A 91 18.58 4.10 -3.19
N PRO A 92 19.72 4.28 -3.89
CA PRO A 92 20.32 3.18 -4.65
C PRO A 92 20.58 2.00 -3.72
N ASP A 93 20.41 0.79 -4.23
CA ASP A 93 20.49 -0.50 -3.54
C ASP A 93 21.89 -0.76 -2.91
N GLN A 94 22.25 -0.02 -1.87
CA GLN A 94 23.52 -0.19 -1.17
C GLN A 94 23.44 -1.24 -0.05
N ARG A 95 22.27 -1.87 0.15
CA ARG A 95 22.01 -2.82 1.25
C ARG A 95 21.97 -4.29 0.85
N ARG A 96 22.15 -4.66 -0.42
CA ARG A 96 22.18 -6.08 -0.84
C ARG A 96 23.58 -6.68 -1.02
N LYS A 97 24.66 -5.91 -0.94
CA LYS A 97 26.05 -6.38 -1.18
C LYS A 97 26.92 -6.60 0.08
N ASN A 98 26.34 -6.58 1.28
CA ASN A 98 27.11 -6.80 2.52
C ASN A 98 26.63 -8.04 3.28
N LEU A 99 26.38 -9.13 2.56
CA LEU A 99 26.25 -10.47 3.13
C LEU A 99 26.97 -11.45 2.20
N ASP A 100 28.28 -11.28 2.09
CA ASP A 100 29.25 -12.23 1.55
C ASP A 100 30.50 -12.20 2.44
#